data_AF-A0A7X1PPW7-F1
#
_entry.id   AF-A0A7X1PPW7-F1
#
_cell.length_a   1.000
_cell.length_b   1.000
_cell.length_c   1.000
_cell.angle_alpha   90.00
_cell.angle_beta   90.00
_cell.angle_gamma   90.00
#
_symmetry.space_group_name_H-M   'P 1'
#
loop_
_entity.id
_entity.type
_entity.pdbx_description
1 polymer ?
#
loop_
_entity_poly.entity_id
_entity_poly.type
_entity_poly.pdbx_seq_one_letter_code
_entity_poly.pdbx_strand_id
1 'polypeptide(L)'
;MQGMIISNPRLEFLRPMLERWFDCIDRYNAIRGDNETPYWFDEQANLGLLSAAAWMAEMVTLERSPSKKQLEEGARNARTDLYLATKEERAYIQVTQRWPRVNSLALTQALQDIANAAKTISHASDLKLGCLFVAPQKAQHSATPEELQDMLDDLQKEHCCAVAWYFPYAYRKLHNDAGHYHPGVAVLFKEAR
;
A
#
# COMPACT_ATOMS: atom_id res chain seq x y z
N MET A 1 1.47 2.56 -16.63
CA MET A 1 0.19 1.83 -16.50
C MET A 1 -0.24 1.97 -15.06
N GLN A 2 -1.40 2.58 -14.84
CA GLN A 2 -1.90 2.85 -13.50
C GLN A 2 -3.40 2.61 -13.45
N GLY A 3 -3.93 2.38 -12.25
CA GLY A 3 -5.36 2.17 -12.06
C GLY A 3 -5.67 1.79 -10.63
N MET A 4 -6.96 1.75 -10.32
CA MET A 4 -7.45 1.29 -9.04
C MET A 4 -8.84 0.71 -9.15
N ILE A 5 -9.19 -0.16 -8.22
CA ILE A 5 -10.52 -0.73 -8.01
C ILE A 5 -10.84 -0.61 -6.52
N ILE A 6 -11.99 -0.05 -6.19
CA ILE A 6 -12.52 -0.01 -4.82
C ILE A 6 -13.82 -0.81 -4.83
N SER A 7 -13.80 -1.98 -4.23
CA SER A 7 -14.94 -2.92 -4.22
C SER A 7 -15.84 -2.72 -2.99
N ASN A 8 -15.30 -2.15 -1.91
CA ASN A 8 -16.05 -1.83 -0.70
C ASN A 8 -16.38 -0.34 -0.65
N PRO A 9 -17.67 0.06 -0.74
CA PRO A 9 -18.07 1.48 -0.74
C PRO A 9 -17.59 2.28 0.49
N ARG A 10 -17.36 1.62 1.63
CA ARG A 10 -16.82 2.28 2.84
C ARG A 10 -15.39 2.77 2.67
N LEU A 11 -14.67 2.29 1.67
CA LEU A 11 -13.29 2.67 1.37
C LEU A 11 -13.21 3.69 0.22
N GLU A 12 -14.35 4.14 -0.31
CA GLU A 12 -14.38 5.07 -1.44
C GLU A 12 -13.72 6.42 -1.08
N PHE A 13 -13.75 6.81 0.19
CA PHE A 13 -13.04 8.00 0.68
C PHE A 13 -11.52 7.91 0.50
N LEU A 14 -10.94 6.72 0.26
CA LEU A 14 -9.52 6.55 -0.03
C LEU A 14 -9.15 6.96 -1.46
N ARG A 15 -10.11 7.04 -2.39
CA ARG A 15 -9.85 7.32 -3.81
C ARG A 15 -8.99 8.57 -4.03
N PRO A 16 -9.28 9.74 -3.43
CA PRO A 16 -8.47 10.94 -3.66
C PRO A 16 -7.01 10.76 -3.23
N MET A 17 -6.76 10.08 -2.10
CA MET A 17 -5.41 9.74 -1.65
C MET A 17 -4.71 8.79 -2.63
N LEU A 18 -5.41 7.77 -3.13
CA LEU A 18 -4.85 6.81 -4.08
C LEU A 18 -4.51 7.45 -5.44
N GLU A 19 -5.31 8.42 -5.89
CA GLU A 19 -5.02 9.20 -7.09
C GLU A 19 -3.74 10.04 -6.91
N ARG A 20 -3.62 10.71 -5.76
CA ARG A 20 -2.41 11.48 -5.40
C ARG A 20 -1.19 10.62 -5.15
N TRP A 21 -1.36 9.35 -4.80
CA TRP A 21 -0.24 8.44 -4.55
C TRP A 21 0.58 8.20 -5.83
N PHE A 22 -0.07 8.14 -6.99
CA PHE A 22 0.63 8.09 -8.29
C PHE A 22 1.48 9.35 -8.51
N ASP A 23 0.91 10.53 -8.29
CA ASP A 23 1.60 11.82 -8.41
C ASP A 23 2.82 11.89 -7.47
N CYS A 24 2.71 11.35 -6.25
CA CYS A 24 3.79 11.34 -5.27
C CYS A 24 4.97 10.46 -5.73
N ILE A 25 4.69 9.29 -6.29
CA ILE A 25 5.74 8.41 -6.83
C ILE A 25 6.43 9.08 -8.02
N ASP A 26 5.66 9.67 -8.94
CA ASP A 26 6.23 10.37 -10.09
C ASP A 26 7.10 11.55 -9.67
N ARG A 27 6.61 12.36 -8.74
CA ARG A 27 7.37 13.49 -8.21
C ARG A 27 8.64 13.05 -7.49
N TYR A 28 8.56 11.97 -6.69
CA TYR A 28 9.74 11.41 -6.03
C TYR A 28 10.78 11.01 -7.07
N ASN A 29 10.39 10.21 -8.07
CA ASN A 29 11.32 9.71 -9.07
C ASN A 29 11.87 10.85 -9.95
N ALA A 30 11.07 11.86 -10.30
CA ALA A 30 11.53 13.01 -11.07
C ALA A 30 12.60 13.86 -10.34
N ILE A 31 12.52 13.94 -9.01
CA ILE A 31 13.48 14.69 -8.19
C ILE A 31 14.71 13.84 -7.86
N ARG A 32 14.50 12.57 -7.49
CA ARG A 32 15.55 11.66 -7.04
C ARG A 32 16.36 11.08 -8.21
N GLY A 33 15.75 11.03 -9.40
CA GLY A 33 16.32 10.45 -10.61
C GLY A 33 16.06 8.94 -10.71
N ASP A 34 16.47 8.37 -11.84
CA ASP A 34 16.13 7.01 -12.26
C ASP A 34 16.90 5.90 -11.53
N ASN A 35 17.57 6.17 -10.41
CA ASN A 35 18.40 5.15 -9.74
C ASN A 35 17.70 4.47 -8.56
N GLU A 36 16.69 5.11 -7.98
CA GLU A 36 16.00 4.63 -6.79
C GLU A 36 14.50 4.95 -6.93
N THR A 37 13.65 3.94 -6.78
CA THR A 37 12.21 4.16 -6.67
C THR A 37 11.76 3.82 -5.25
N PRO A 38 10.76 4.53 -4.71
CA PRO A 38 10.44 4.46 -3.29
C PRO A 38 9.92 3.09 -2.86
N TYR A 39 9.28 2.37 -3.78
CA TYR A 39 8.74 1.05 -3.54
C TYR A 39 9.80 -0.07 -3.51
N TRP A 40 11.07 0.24 -3.77
CA TRP A 40 12.18 -0.72 -3.64
C TRP A 40 12.65 -0.92 -2.21
N PHE A 41 12.42 0.08 -1.34
CA PHE A 41 12.93 0.08 0.02
C PHE A 41 12.10 -0.84 0.91
N ASP A 42 11.30 -0.28 1.81
CA ASP A 42 10.51 -1.01 2.77
C ASP A 42 9.09 -0.43 2.89
N GLU A 43 8.29 -1.05 3.76
CA GLU A 43 6.93 -0.60 3.99
C GLU A 43 6.86 0.83 4.56
N GLN A 44 7.91 1.31 5.24
CA GLN A 44 7.94 2.67 5.81
C GLN A 44 8.14 3.71 4.70
N ALA A 45 9.00 3.45 3.73
CA ALA A 45 9.17 4.31 2.57
C ALA A 45 7.86 4.46 1.77
N ASN A 46 7.17 3.34 1.55
CA ASN A 46 5.85 3.33 0.91
C ASN A 46 4.79 4.04 1.76
N LEU A 47 4.81 3.83 3.09
CA LEU A 47 3.90 4.49 4.01
C LEU A 47 4.05 6.01 3.99
N GLY A 48 5.29 6.51 3.97
CA GLY A 48 5.57 7.94 3.91
C GLY A 48 5.01 8.59 2.65
N LEU A 49 5.08 7.91 1.49
CA LEU A 49 4.48 8.42 0.26
C LEU A 49 2.95 8.35 0.27
N LEU A 50 2.37 7.29 0.81
CA LEU A 50 0.92 7.21 0.97
C LEU A 50 0.41 8.31 1.93
N SER A 51 1.17 8.57 2.99
CA SER A 51 0.93 9.65 3.95
C SER A 51 0.99 11.03 3.29
N ALA A 52 2.02 11.30 2.48
CA ALA A 52 2.11 12.53 1.69
C ALA A 52 0.94 12.69 0.70
N ALA A 53 0.54 11.60 0.04
CA ALA A 53 -0.60 11.59 -0.87
C ALA A 53 -1.92 11.93 -0.16
N ALA A 54 -2.09 11.46 1.07
CA ALA A 54 -3.25 11.78 1.91
C ALA A 54 -3.31 13.28 2.24
N TRP A 55 -2.18 13.88 2.63
CA TRP A 55 -2.10 15.33 2.85
C TRP A 55 -2.42 16.14 1.59
N MET A 56 -1.94 15.69 0.43
CA MET A 56 -2.28 16.30 -0.87
C MET A 56 -3.76 16.14 -1.25
N ALA A 57 -4.45 15.19 -0.63
CA ALA A 57 -5.87 14.90 -0.81
C ALA A 57 -6.76 15.51 0.29
N GLU A 58 -6.27 16.55 0.98
CA GLU A 58 -6.99 17.25 2.06
C GLU A 58 -7.36 16.35 3.26
N MET A 59 -6.63 15.25 3.46
CA MET A 59 -6.74 14.37 4.61
C MET A 59 -5.64 14.68 5.63
N VAL A 60 -5.81 14.16 6.84
CA VAL A 60 -4.77 14.20 7.88
C VAL A 60 -4.24 12.80 8.15
N THR A 61 -2.93 12.70 8.33
CA THR A 61 -2.28 11.46 8.74
C THR A 61 -1.43 11.64 9.98
N LEU A 62 -1.29 10.56 10.75
CA LEU A 62 -0.29 10.45 11.81
C LEU A 62 0.29 9.05 11.80
N GLU A 63 1.57 8.96 11.45
CA GLU A 63 2.31 7.70 11.48
C GLU A 63 2.60 7.27 12.93
N ARG A 64 2.61 5.95 13.16
CA ARG A 64 2.90 5.34 14.47
C ARG A 64 2.00 5.87 15.58
N SER A 65 0.76 6.20 15.23
CA SER A 65 -0.22 6.82 16.14
C SER A 65 -0.68 5.83 17.22
N PRO A 66 -0.79 6.25 18.49
CA PRO A 66 -1.42 5.45 19.52
C PRO A 66 -2.94 5.38 19.26
N SER A 67 -3.46 4.17 19.06
CA SER A 67 -4.86 3.93 18.67
C SER A 67 -5.74 3.48 19.84
N LYS A 68 -5.15 3.07 20.97
CA LYS A 68 -5.85 2.87 22.26
C LYS A 68 -5.15 3.68 23.34
N LYS A 69 -5.88 4.57 24.01
CA LYS A 69 -5.41 5.28 25.21
C LYS A 69 -5.73 4.44 26.46
N GLN A 70 -4.78 4.30 27.37
CA GLN A 70 -4.96 3.57 28.63
C GLN A 70 -5.67 4.42 29.68
N LEU A 71 -6.42 3.74 30.56
CA LEU A 71 -6.74 4.19 31.92
C LEU A 71 -5.78 3.50 32.90
N GLU A 72 -5.55 4.08 34.08
CA GLU A 72 -4.44 3.82 35.03
C GLU A 72 -4.14 2.35 35.40
N GLU A 73 -5.04 1.38 35.19
CA GLU A 73 -4.86 -0.01 35.60
C GLU A 73 -5.07 -1.01 34.44
N GLY A 74 -4.07 -1.18 33.57
CA GLY A 74 -4.03 -2.34 32.67
C GLY A 74 -3.55 -2.01 31.27
N ALA A 75 -2.29 -2.35 31.01
CA ALA A 75 -1.60 -1.98 29.79
C ALA A 75 -2.26 -2.56 28.52
N ARG A 76 -2.64 -1.67 27.59
CA ARG A 76 -2.84 -1.98 26.16
C ARG A 76 -2.40 -0.81 25.30
N ASN A 77 -1.09 -0.71 25.05
CA ASN A 77 -0.53 0.14 24.00
C ASN A 77 -0.73 -0.53 22.64
N ALA A 78 -1.89 -0.34 22.03
CA ALA A 78 -2.05 -0.62 20.61
C ALA A 78 -1.59 0.60 19.82
N ARG A 79 -0.68 0.39 18.87
CA ARG A 79 -0.19 1.38 17.93
C ARG A 79 -0.68 0.97 16.54
N THR A 80 -1.14 1.94 15.76
CA THR A 80 -1.38 1.76 14.34
C THR A 80 -0.17 2.27 13.57
N ASP A 81 0.13 1.71 12.40
CA ASP A 81 1.20 2.25 11.57
C ASP A 81 0.82 3.60 10.97
N LEU A 82 -0.44 3.76 10.57
CA LEU A 82 -0.98 5.02 10.07
C LEU A 82 -2.41 5.25 10.56
N TYR A 83 -2.61 6.40 11.19
CA TYR A 83 -3.93 7.00 11.35
C TYR A 83 -4.21 7.86 10.12
N LEU A 84 -5.41 7.74 9.55
CA LEU A 84 -5.88 8.49 8.39
C LEU A 84 -7.28 9.03 8.68
N ALA A 85 -7.55 10.30 8.39
CA ALA A 85 -8.88 10.86 8.56
C ALA A 85 -9.21 12.00 7.57
N THR A 86 -10.49 12.07 7.22
CA THR A 86 -11.16 13.26 6.70
C THR A 86 -11.97 13.90 7.84
N LYS A 87 -12.86 14.85 7.52
CA LYS A 87 -13.80 15.39 8.51
C LYS A 87 -14.89 14.37 8.89
N GLU A 88 -15.24 13.49 7.96
CA GLU A 88 -16.36 12.55 8.06
C GLU A 88 -15.90 11.12 8.38
N GLU A 89 -14.76 10.71 7.83
CA GLU A 89 -14.27 9.33 7.88
C GLU A 89 -12.92 9.24 8.58
N ARG A 90 -12.64 8.09 9.20
CA ARG A 90 -11.31 7.79 9.76
C ARG A 90 -11.00 6.31 9.67
N ALA A 91 -9.74 5.98 9.43
CA ALA A 91 -9.24 4.61 9.42
C ALA A 91 -7.93 4.49 10.22
N TYR A 92 -7.76 3.31 10.81
CA TYR A 92 -6.52 2.87 11.41
C TYR A 92 -5.93 1.78 10.53
N ILE A 93 -4.69 1.97 10.09
CA ILE A 93 -4.08 1.14 9.06
C ILE A 93 -2.82 0.49 9.64
N GLN A 94 -2.74 -0.83 9.51
CA GLN A 94 -1.53 -1.62 9.72
C GLN A 94 -0.93 -1.95 8.35
N VAL A 95 0.39 -1.79 8.19
CA VAL A 95 1.05 -1.98 6.90
C VAL A 95 2.05 -3.13 6.90
N THR A 96 2.26 -3.71 5.72
CA THR A 96 3.39 -4.61 5.44
C THR A 96 3.73 -4.57 3.95
N GLN A 97 4.87 -5.13 3.56
CA GLN A 97 5.30 -5.20 2.17
C GLN A 97 5.72 -6.62 1.76
N ARG A 98 5.50 -6.94 0.48
CA ARG A 98 6.01 -8.14 -0.19
C ARG A 98 6.68 -7.81 -1.52
N TRP A 99 7.66 -8.62 -1.90
CA TRP A 99 8.35 -8.58 -3.20
C TRP A 99 8.18 -9.90 -3.96
N PRO A 100 6.95 -10.23 -4.37
CA PRO A 100 6.69 -11.50 -5.07
C PRO A 100 7.27 -11.47 -6.48
N ARG A 101 7.29 -12.63 -7.14
CA ARG A 101 7.66 -12.69 -8.56
C ARG A 101 6.50 -12.18 -9.42
N VAL A 102 6.78 -11.49 -10.52
CA VAL A 102 5.76 -10.97 -11.45
C VAL A 102 4.76 -12.06 -11.88
N ASN A 103 5.22 -13.30 -12.07
CA ASN A 103 4.40 -14.44 -12.48
C ASN A 103 3.84 -15.29 -11.33
N SER A 104 4.03 -14.87 -10.07
CA SER A 104 3.56 -15.62 -8.91
C SER A 104 3.45 -14.67 -7.71
N LEU A 105 2.29 -14.02 -7.57
CA LEU A 105 2.04 -13.05 -6.52
C LEU A 105 1.77 -13.69 -5.15
N ALA A 106 0.94 -14.75 -5.13
CA ALA A 106 0.59 -15.53 -3.93
C ALA A 106 0.20 -14.65 -2.70
N LEU A 107 -0.72 -13.69 -2.89
CA LEU A 107 -1.00 -12.64 -1.89
C LEU A 107 -2.05 -13.04 -0.85
N THR A 108 -2.86 -14.08 -1.11
CA THR A 108 -3.97 -14.49 -0.24
C THR A 108 -3.60 -14.58 1.23
N GLN A 109 -2.50 -15.29 1.56
CA GLN A 109 -2.06 -15.45 2.95
C GLN A 109 -1.58 -14.12 3.53
N ALA A 110 -0.76 -13.37 2.79
CA ALA A 110 -0.25 -12.08 3.25
C ALA A 110 -1.39 -11.07 3.53
N LEU A 111 -2.43 -11.06 2.70
CA LEU A 111 -3.64 -10.26 2.91
C LEU A 111 -4.42 -10.69 4.15
N GLN A 112 -4.53 -11.99 4.42
CA GLN A 112 -5.17 -12.50 5.62
C GLN A 112 -4.37 -12.13 6.88
N ASP A 113 -3.06 -12.30 6.84
CA ASP A 113 -2.16 -12.00 7.95
C ASP A 113 -2.23 -10.52 8.34
N ILE A 114 -2.16 -9.61 7.35
CA ILE A 114 -2.20 -8.18 7.63
C ILE A 114 -3.58 -7.71 8.10
N ALA A 115 -4.66 -8.31 7.59
CA ALA A 115 -6.01 -8.04 8.09
C ALA A 115 -6.17 -8.51 9.54
N ASN A 116 -5.61 -9.68 9.90
CA ASN A 116 -5.63 -10.20 11.26
C ASN A 116 -4.82 -9.31 12.21
N ALA A 117 -3.63 -8.85 11.81
CA ALA A 117 -2.85 -7.88 12.58
C ALA A 117 -3.65 -6.60 12.84
N ALA A 118 -4.32 -6.07 11.82
CA ALA A 118 -5.12 -4.86 11.90
C ALA A 118 -6.33 -4.98 12.85
N LYS A 119 -6.87 -6.18 13.13
CA LYS A 119 -8.00 -6.34 14.07
C LYS A 119 -7.71 -5.79 15.46
N THR A 120 -6.44 -5.88 15.87
CA THR A 120 -5.99 -5.61 17.23
C THR A 120 -5.65 -4.14 17.49
N ILE A 121 -5.46 -3.34 16.43
CA ILE A 121 -4.87 -2.01 16.54
C ILE A 121 -5.84 -0.98 17.12
N SER A 122 -7.14 -1.03 16.83
CA SER A 122 -8.13 -0.09 17.38
C SER A 122 -9.35 -0.78 18.00
N HIS A 123 -10.36 0.00 18.39
CA HIS A 123 -11.64 -0.51 18.88
C HIS A 123 -12.41 -1.26 17.79
N ALA A 124 -13.38 -2.10 18.19
CA ALA A 124 -14.19 -2.87 17.26
C ALA A 124 -15.08 -1.99 16.36
N SER A 125 -15.47 -0.81 16.85
CA SER A 125 -16.30 0.16 16.12
C SER A 125 -15.54 0.97 15.08
N ASP A 126 -14.21 1.03 15.17
CA ASP A 126 -13.40 1.81 14.22
C ASP A 126 -13.17 1.03 12.92
N LEU A 127 -13.06 1.76 11.81
CA LEU A 127 -12.59 1.20 10.55
C LEU A 127 -11.10 0.88 10.69
N LYS A 128 -10.77 -0.41 10.59
CA LYS A 128 -9.40 -0.94 10.66
C LYS A 128 -9.06 -1.61 9.34
N LEU A 129 -7.91 -1.30 8.79
CA LEU A 129 -7.47 -1.81 7.49
C LEU A 129 -6.10 -2.46 7.62
N GLY A 130 -5.95 -3.65 7.03
CA GLY A 130 -4.65 -4.14 6.63
C GLY A 130 -4.29 -3.57 5.27
N CYS A 131 -3.09 -3.03 5.13
CA CYS A 131 -2.56 -2.46 3.90
C CYS A 131 -1.31 -3.25 3.49
N LEU A 132 -1.36 -3.86 2.31
CA LEU A 132 -0.26 -4.64 1.75
C LEU A 132 0.32 -3.89 0.55
N PHE A 133 1.57 -3.45 0.67
CA PHE A 133 2.36 -3.02 -0.47
C PHE A 133 2.95 -4.25 -1.17
N VAL A 134 2.86 -4.27 -2.50
CA VAL A 134 3.39 -5.33 -3.34
C VAL A 134 4.29 -4.68 -4.37
N ALA A 135 5.58 -4.95 -4.31
CA ALA A 135 6.56 -4.50 -5.28
C ALA A 135 7.09 -5.72 -6.05
N PRO A 136 6.39 -6.17 -7.10
CA PRO A 136 6.77 -7.36 -7.86
C PRO A 136 8.20 -7.26 -8.36
N GLN A 137 8.85 -8.41 -8.50
CA GLN A 137 10.22 -8.48 -9.01
C GLN A 137 10.37 -9.54 -10.09
N LYS A 138 11.33 -9.31 -10.97
CA LYS A 138 11.74 -10.24 -12.01
C LYS A 138 13.26 -10.24 -12.13
N ALA A 139 13.87 -11.42 -12.17
CA ALA A 139 15.31 -11.55 -12.35
C ALA A 139 15.69 -11.39 -13.83
N GLN A 140 16.92 -10.95 -14.08
CA GLN A 140 17.62 -10.95 -15.38
C GLN A 140 17.10 -9.95 -16.42
N HIS A 141 15.78 -9.73 -16.51
CA HIS A 141 15.22 -8.77 -17.47
C HIS A 141 13.90 -8.15 -16.98
N SER A 142 13.52 -7.04 -17.60
CA SER A 142 12.26 -6.35 -17.34
C SER A 142 11.05 -7.21 -17.72
N ALA A 143 9.94 -7.05 -16.99
CA ALA A 143 8.66 -7.67 -17.32
C ALA A 143 8.10 -7.15 -18.65
N THR A 144 7.52 -8.04 -19.45
CA THR A 144 6.86 -7.67 -20.71
C THR A 144 5.48 -7.04 -20.43
N PRO A 145 4.89 -6.29 -21.40
CA PRO A 145 3.53 -5.79 -21.25
C PRO A 145 2.50 -6.89 -20.95
N GLU A 146 2.64 -8.06 -21.55
CA GLU A 146 1.76 -9.22 -21.36
C GLU A 146 1.86 -9.76 -19.94
N GLU A 147 3.07 -9.97 -19.42
CA GLU A 147 3.27 -10.43 -18.04
C GLU A 147 2.72 -9.44 -17.02
N LEU A 148 2.82 -8.14 -17.30
CA LEU A 148 2.23 -7.12 -16.44
C LEU A 148 0.71 -7.11 -16.51
N GLN A 149 0.12 -7.42 -17.67
CA GLN A 149 -1.32 -7.55 -17.82
C GLN A 149 -1.84 -8.79 -17.08
N ASP A 150 -1.18 -9.95 -17.23
CA ASP A 150 -1.53 -11.17 -16.51
C ASP A 150 -1.44 -10.97 -14.99
N MET A 151 -0.37 -10.31 -14.53
CA MET A 151 -0.19 -9.95 -13.13
C MET A 151 -1.28 -8.98 -12.62
N LEU A 152 -1.73 -8.04 -13.45
CA LEU A 152 -2.84 -7.15 -13.11
C LEU A 152 -4.15 -7.93 -12.98
N ASP A 153 -4.41 -8.85 -13.90
CA ASP A 153 -5.60 -9.68 -13.83
C ASP A 153 -5.60 -10.53 -12.55
N ASP A 154 -4.43 -11.01 -12.11
CA ASP A 154 -4.27 -11.70 -10.84
C ASP A 154 -4.48 -10.79 -9.62
N LEU A 155 -3.93 -9.56 -9.62
CA LEU A 155 -4.20 -8.57 -8.58
C LEU A 155 -5.70 -8.26 -8.43
N GLN A 156 -6.44 -8.22 -9.54
CA GLN A 156 -7.88 -7.93 -9.54
C GLN A 156 -8.73 -9.10 -9.03
N LYS A 157 -8.23 -10.33 -9.11
CA LYS A 157 -8.90 -11.52 -8.56
C LYS A 157 -8.73 -11.63 -7.05
N GLU A 158 -7.78 -10.91 -6.45
CA GLU A 158 -7.55 -10.94 -5.01
C GLU A 158 -8.76 -10.40 -4.24
N HIS A 159 -9.20 -11.15 -3.21
CA HIS A 159 -10.30 -10.76 -2.33
C HIS A 159 -9.87 -9.66 -1.35
N CYS A 160 -9.67 -8.46 -1.91
CA CYS A 160 -9.38 -7.20 -1.22
C CYS A 160 -10.55 -6.21 -1.35
N CYS A 161 -10.55 -5.19 -0.48
CA CYS A 161 -11.58 -4.15 -0.43
C CYS A 161 -11.25 -2.95 -1.33
N ALA A 162 -9.96 -2.70 -1.56
CA ALA A 162 -9.47 -1.75 -2.54
C ALA A 162 -8.08 -2.19 -3.01
N VAL A 163 -7.76 -1.91 -4.27
CA VAL A 163 -6.43 -2.11 -4.86
C VAL A 163 -6.12 -0.94 -5.77
N ALA A 164 -4.90 -0.41 -5.69
CA ALA A 164 -4.35 0.54 -6.65
C ALA A 164 -2.98 0.08 -7.11
N TRP A 165 -2.62 0.38 -8.35
CA TRP A 165 -1.36 -0.04 -8.94
C TRP A 165 -0.72 1.05 -9.78
N TYR A 166 0.61 1.04 -9.76
CA TYR A 166 1.44 1.96 -10.50
C TYR A 166 2.64 1.23 -11.11
N PHE A 167 2.59 1.01 -12.43
CA PHE A 167 3.62 0.35 -13.24
C PHE A 167 4.12 1.31 -14.34
N PRO A 168 4.93 2.31 -13.98
CA PRO A 168 5.40 3.35 -14.90
C PRO A 168 6.40 2.80 -15.93
N TYR A 169 6.27 3.22 -17.20
CA TYR A 169 7.08 2.68 -18.29
C TYR A 169 8.57 3.02 -18.14
N ALA A 170 8.87 4.27 -17.74
CA ALA A 170 10.25 4.76 -17.61
C ALA A 170 11.09 3.91 -16.64
N TYR A 171 10.47 3.38 -15.59
CA TYR A 171 11.17 2.72 -14.49
C TYR A 171 11.19 1.18 -14.60
N ARG A 172 10.62 0.58 -15.66
CA ARG A 172 10.63 -0.89 -15.87
C ARG A 172 12.02 -1.47 -16.11
N LYS A 173 12.96 -0.64 -16.56
CA LYS A 173 14.34 -1.04 -16.86
C LYS A 173 15.27 -0.95 -15.65
N LEU A 174 14.76 -0.41 -14.55
CA LEU A 174 15.52 -0.28 -13.33
C LEU A 174 15.60 -1.62 -12.61
N HIS A 175 16.81 -1.91 -12.11
CA HIS A 175 17.10 -3.10 -11.33
C HIS A 175 17.99 -2.74 -10.14
N ASN A 176 17.86 -3.49 -9.06
CA ASN A 176 18.77 -3.37 -7.92
C ASN A 176 20.14 -4.02 -8.21
N ASP A 177 21.08 -3.88 -7.28
CA ASP A 177 22.42 -4.45 -7.37
C ASP A 177 22.44 -5.98 -7.54
N ALA A 178 21.36 -6.66 -7.15
CA ALA A 178 21.18 -8.10 -7.33
C ALA A 178 20.61 -8.49 -8.71
N GLY A 179 20.35 -7.53 -9.60
CA GLY A 179 19.80 -7.75 -10.94
C GLY A 179 18.29 -8.04 -10.96
N HIS A 180 17.55 -7.68 -9.90
CA HIS A 180 16.10 -7.79 -9.86
C HIS A 180 15.44 -6.50 -10.36
N TYR A 181 14.63 -6.64 -11.40
CA TYR A 181 13.80 -5.59 -11.98
C TYR A 181 12.48 -5.48 -11.23
N HIS A 182 12.10 -4.27 -10.86
CA HIS A 182 10.86 -3.99 -10.15
C HIS A 182 10.00 -3.05 -11.00
N PRO A 183 9.00 -3.59 -11.74
CA PRO A 183 8.27 -2.82 -12.75
C PRO A 183 7.33 -1.76 -12.16
N GLY A 184 7.13 -1.75 -10.85
CA GLY A 184 6.24 -0.85 -10.14
C GLY A 184 5.77 -1.41 -8.81
N VAL A 185 4.64 -0.89 -8.33
CA VAL A 185 4.05 -1.23 -7.03
C VAL A 185 2.53 -1.27 -7.09
N ALA A 186 1.93 -2.15 -6.29
CA ALA A 186 0.52 -2.14 -5.98
C ALA A 186 0.32 -1.98 -4.46
N VAL A 187 -0.80 -1.37 -4.08
CA VAL A 187 -1.25 -1.27 -2.70
C VAL A 187 -2.64 -1.90 -2.61
N LEU A 188 -2.81 -2.85 -1.70
CA LEU A 188 -4.06 -3.56 -1.46
C LEU A 188 -4.54 -3.29 -0.04
N PHE A 189 -5.82 -2.96 0.11
CA PHE A 189 -6.48 -2.76 1.39
C PHE A 189 -7.47 -3.88 1.67
N LYS A 190 -7.47 -4.37 2.91
CA LYS A 190 -8.45 -5.34 3.40
C LYS A 190 -9.02 -4.89 4.73
N GLU A 191 -10.35 -4.83 4.81
CA GLU A 191 -11.05 -4.49 6.05
C GLU A 191 -10.85 -5.59 7.10
N ALA A 192 -10.44 -5.19 8.30
CA ALA A 192 -10.22 -6.07 9.43
C ALA A 192 -11.49 -6.14 10.30
N ARG A 193 -12.33 -7.14 10.02
CA ARG A 193 -13.57 -7.43 10.76
C ARG A 193 -13.32 -8.33 11.97
#